data_AF-A0AAU3SJ32-F1
#
_entry.id   AF-A0AAU3SJ32-F1
#
_cell.length_a   1.000
_cell.length_b   1.000
_cell.length_c   1.000
_cell.angle_alpha   90.00
_cell.angle_beta   90.00
_cell.angle_gamma   90.00
#
_symmetry.space_group_name_H-M   'P 1'
#
loop_
_entity.id
_entity.type
_entity.pdbx_description
1 polymer ?
#
loop_
_entity_poly.entity_id
_entity_poly.type
_entity_poly.pdbx_seq_one_letter_code
_entity_poly.pdbx_strand_id
1 'polypeptide(L)'
;MGDTAETAGAADTAGAADKKQDRTAAKLAKQIGAFAKQHGGAEGQLAHIGQAGTRIVLVGSDGGWGDLVAPTFAVAQLAAEKAGLTLHEEFDGEFAARVRTGPYEWTRMAGIQLGGHEN
;
A
#
# COMPACT_ATOMS: atom_id res chain seq x y z
N MET A 1 33.72 -35.16 -4.33
CA MET A 1 33.94 -33.72 -4.09
C MET A 1 32.92 -32.96 -4.92
N GLY A 2 31.84 -32.48 -4.31
CA GLY A 2 30.78 -31.78 -5.03
C GLY A 2 29.57 -31.64 -4.12
N ASP A 3 29.60 -30.64 -3.24
CA ASP A 3 28.43 -30.22 -2.45
C ASP A 3 28.58 -28.79 -1.88
N THR A 4 29.77 -28.18 -1.89
CA THR A 4 29.99 -26.89 -1.18
C THR A 4 29.69 -25.64 -2.01
N ALA A 5 29.44 -25.74 -3.32
CA ALA A 5 29.23 -24.57 -4.18
C ALA A 5 27.76 -24.12 -4.28
N GLU A 6 26.79 -25.01 -4.07
CA GLU A 6 25.36 -24.71 -4.26
C GLU A 6 24.77 -23.93 -3.08
N THR A 7 25.25 -24.17 -1.86
CA THR A 7 24.75 -23.54 -0.63
C THR A 7 25.09 -22.05 -0.53
N ALA A 8 26.20 -21.60 -1.13
CA ALA A 8 26.63 -20.20 -1.07
C ALA A 8 25.79 -19.27 -1.98
N GLY A 9 25.36 -19.75 -3.15
CA GLY A 9 24.55 -18.96 -4.09
C GLY A 9 23.11 -18.75 -3.64
N ALA A 10 22.52 -19.74 -2.96
CA ALA A 10 21.16 -19.64 -2.42
C ALA A 10 21.04 -18.57 -1.31
N ALA A 11 22.05 -18.46 -0.44
CA ALA A 11 22.07 -17.50 0.67
C ALA A 11 22.21 -16.04 0.19
N ASP A 12 23.04 -15.77 -0.82
CA ASP A 12 23.20 -14.43 -1.38
C ASP A 12 21.93 -13.97 -2.13
N THR A 13 21.29 -14.89 -2.84
CA THR A 13 20.03 -14.62 -3.54
C THR A 13 18.88 -14.31 -2.56
N ALA A 14 18.79 -15.06 -1.46
CA ALA A 14 17.83 -14.79 -0.39
C ALA A 14 18.06 -13.40 0.22
N GLY A 15 19.32 -13.06 0.56
CA GLY A 15 19.65 -11.74 1.11
C GLY A 15 19.38 -10.58 0.14
N ALA A 16 19.54 -10.78 -1.16
CA ALA A 16 19.19 -9.78 -2.18
C ALA A 16 17.67 -9.59 -2.31
N ALA A 17 16.88 -10.67 -2.21
CA ALA A 17 15.42 -10.61 -2.23
C ALA A 17 14.87 -9.84 -1.02
N ASP A 18 15.40 -10.10 0.18
CA ASP A 18 15.01 -9.40 1.40
C ASP A 18 15.29 -7.89 1.33
N LYS A 19 16.48 -7.51 0.82
CA LYS A 19 16.82 -6.09 0.59
C LYS A 19 15.86 -5.42 -0.39
N LYS A 20 15.40 -6.14 -1.42
CA LYS A 20 14.42 -5.63 -2.40
C LYS A 20 13.05 -5.44 -1.76
N GLN A 21 12.61 -6.40 -0.94
CA GLN A 21 11.35 -6.32 -0.20
C GLN A 21 11.37 -5.14 0.78
N ASP A 22 12.43 -4.98 1.58
CA ASP A 22 12.56 -3.87 2.52
C ASP A 22 12.56 -2.50 1.82
N ARG A 23 13.28 -2.38 0.69
CA ARG A 23 13.26 -1.15 -0.13
C ARG A 23 11.86 -0.85 -0.67
N THR A 24 11.12 -1.88 -1.08
CA THR A 24 9.75 -1.74 -1.57
C THR A 24 8.83 -1.28 -0.45
N ALA A 25 8.92 -1.91 0.73
CA ALA A 25 8.16 -1.52 1.91
C ALA A 25 8.48 -0.08 2.34
N ALA A 26 9.75 0.33 2.33
CA ALA A 26 10.15 1.70 2.63
C ALA A 26 9.61 2.73 1.63
N LYS A 27 9.51 2.37 0.34
CA LYS A 27 8.88 3.23 -0.68
C LYS A 27 7.39 3.39 -0.42
N LEU A 28 6.68 2.28 -0.16
CA LEU A 28 5.25 2.31 0.15
C LEU A 28 4.98 3.09 1.44
N ALA A 29 5.79 2.90 2.49
CA ALA A 29 5.67 3.65 3.74
C ALA A 29 5.80 5.16 3.54
N LYS A 30 6.70 5.61 2.64
CA LYS A 30 6.80 7.03 2.26
C LYS A 30 5.52 7.54 1.57
N GLN A 31 4.90 6.74 0.71
CA GLN A 31 3.64 7.10 0.04
C GLN A 31 2.49 7.16 1.05
N ILE A 32 2.39 6.20 1.96
CA ILE A 32 1.42 6.20 3.07
C ILE A 32 1.60 7.46 3.92
N GLY A 33 2.84 7.79 4.31
CA GLY A 33 3.13 8.99 5.08
C GLY A 33 2.83 10.30 4.35
N ALA A 34 3.02 10.35 3.02
CA ALA A 34 2.65 11.51 2.21
C ALA A 34 1.12 11.70 2.16
N PHE A 35 0.39 10.61 1.95
CA PHE A 35 -1.08 10.59 2.00
C PHE A 35 -1.58 11.04 3.37
N ALA A 36 -1.09 10.45 4.46
CA ALA A 36 -1.48 10.82 5.82
C ALA A 36 -1.26 12.32 6.11
N LYS A 37 -0.12 12.89 5.68
CA LYS A 37 0.15 14.33 5.83
C LYS A 37 -0.84 15.21 5.08
N GLN A 38 -1.23 14.80 3.87
CA GLN A 38 -2.18 15.54 3.05
C GLN A 38 -3.60 15.51 3.64
N HIS A 39 -3.99 14.41 4.28
CA HIS A 39 -5.35 14.14 4.74
C HIS A 39 -5.56 14.29 6.27
N GLY A 40 -4.56 14.84 6.98
CA GLY A 40 -4.64 15.07 8.44
C GLY A 40 -4.52 13.82 9.30
N GLY A 41 -4.06 12.71 8.72
CA GLY A 41 -4.02 11.38 9.31
C GLY A 41 -4.45 10.34 8.28
N ALA A 42 -4.15 9.07 8.54
CA ALA A 42 -4.65 7.96 7.75
C ALA A 42 -4.75 6.70 8.59
N GLU A 43 -5.73 5.88 8.26
CA GLU A 43 -5.89 4.50 8.69
C GLU A 43 -6.04 3.63 7.44
N GLY A 44 -5.84 2.32 7.55
CA GLY A 44 -5.90 1.47 6.36
C GLY A 44 -6.28 0.03 6.60
N GLN A 45 -6.40 -0.70 5.50
CA GLN A 45 -6.79 -2.10 5.49
C GLN A 45 -5.99 -2.84 4.42
N LEU A 46 -5.62 -4.09 4.73
CA LEU A 46 -4.87 -4.95 3.81
C LEU A 46 -5.79 -6.00 3.18
N ALA A 47 -6.00 -5.92 1.88
CA ALA A 47 -6.81 -6.88 1.12
C ALA A 47 -5.93 -7.71 0.17
N HIS A 48 -5.94 -9.02 0.33
CA HIS A 48 -5.28 -9.92 -0.62
C HIS A 48 -6.05 -9.95 -1.95
N ILE A 49 -5.39 -9.61 -3.06
CA ILE A 49 -6.00 -9.50 -4.41
C ILE A 49 -5.53 -10.61 -5.36
N GLY A 50 -5.18 -11.76 -4.80
CA GLY A 50 -4.70 -12.92 -5.55
C GLY A 50 -3.26 -12.73 -6.01
N GLN A 51 -2.96 -13.14 -7.25
CA GLN A 51 -1.60 -13.06 -7.81
C GLN A 51 -1.08 -11.63 -8.00
N ALA A 52 -1.98 -10.63 -8.00
CA ALA A 52 -1.60 -9.22 -8.06
C ALA A 52 -0.97 -8.70 -6.75
N GLY A 53 -1.05 -9.47 -5.65
CA GLY A 53 -0.43 -9.15 -4.37
C GLY A 53 -1.44 -8.70 -3.32
N THR A 54 -1.09 -7.65 -2.59
CA THR A 54 -1.90 -7.12 -1.48
C THR A 54 -2.16 -5.64 -1.67
N ARG A 55 -3.44 -5.28 -1.69
CA ARG A 55 -3.89 -3.89 -1.74
C ARG A 55 -3.89 -3.31 -0.34
N ILE A 56 -3.31 -2.13 -0.19
CA ILE A 56 -3.36 -1.29 1.01
C ILE A 56 -4.38 -0.20 0.70
N VAL A 57 -5.57 -0.29 1.28
CA VAL A 57 -6.57 0.77 1.22
C VAL A 57 -6.25 1.78 2.30
N LEU A 58 -6.19 3.07 1.95
CA LEU A 58 -5.95 4.17 2.87
C LEU A 58 -7.20 5.02 2.95
N VAL A 59 -7.61 5.39 4.17
CA VAL A 59 -8.70 6.32 4.44
C VAL A 59 -8.17 7.42 5.36
N GLY A 60 -8.21 8.65 4.86
CA GLY A 60 -7.79 9.85 5.54
C GLY A 60 -8.77 10.28 6.64
N SER A 61 -8.31 11.11 7.57
CA SER A 61 -9.18 11.70 8.60
C SER A 61 -10.24 12.64 8.02
N ASP A 62 -9.98 13.21 6.84
CA ASP A 62 -10.91 14.03 6.07
C ASP A 62 -11.90 13.23 5.20
N GLY A 63 -11.76 11.90 5.16
CA GLY A 63 -12.53 10.97 4.35
C GLY A 63 -11.99 10.76 2.93
N GLY A 64 -10.89 11.43 2.55
CA GLY A 64 -10.17 11.11 1.32
C GLY A 64 -9.64 9.68 1.37
N TRP A 65 -9.47 9.05 0.22
CA TRP A 65 -9.02 7.66 0.17
C TRP A 65 -8.14 7.39 -1.04
N GLY A 66 -7.36 6.33 -0.95
CA GLY A 66 -6.49 5.87 -2.03
C GLY A 66 -6.11 4.41 -1.85
N ASP A 67 -5.52 3.84 -2.90
CA ASP A 67 -4.99 2.49 -2.87
C ASP A 67 -3.50 2.47 -3.25
N LEU A 68 -2.78 1.58 -2.60
CA LEU A 68 -1.44 1.16 -3.00
C LEU A 68 -1.45 -0.36 -3.16
N VAL A 69 -0.56 -0.90 -3.99
CA VAL A 69 -0.41 -2.34 -4.17
C VAL A 69 1.01 -2.77 -3.83
N ALA A 70 1.12 -3.70 -2.88
CA ALA A 70 2.36 -4.39 -2.55
C ALA A 70 2.42 -5.75 -3.26
N PRO A 71 3.62 -6.23 -3.66
CA PRO A 71 3.76 -7.53 -4.33
C PRO A 71 3.33 -8.72 -3.46
N THR A 72 3.45 -8.59 -2.13
CA THR A 72 3.08 -9.63 -1.17
C THR A 72 2.48 -9.01 0.08
N PHE A 73 1.76 -9.83 0.86
CA PHE A 73 1.18 -9.41 2.13
C PHE A 73 2.26 -8.94 3.12
N ALA A 74 3.37 -9.66 3.23
CA ALA A 74 4.46 -9.31 4.13
C ALA A 74 5.06 -7.92 3.82
N VAL A 75 5.20 -7.57 2.53
CA VAL A 75 5.68 -6.23 2.14
C VAL A 75 4.65 -5.15 2.48
N ALA A 76 3.35 -5.43 2.34
CA ALA A 76 2.28 -4.51 2.72
C ALA A 76 2.24 -4.25 4.22
N GLN A 77 2.32 -5.32 5.03
CA GLN A 77 2.37 -5.25 6.48
C GLN A 77 3.58 -4.46 6.96
N LEU A 78 4.77 -4.78 6.45
CA LEU A 78 6.00 -4.05 6.78
C LEU A 78 5.93 -2.57 6.38
N ALA A 79 5.28 -2.24 5.27
CA ALA A 79 5.09 -0.85 4.86
C ALA A 79 4.15 -0.08 5.82
N ALA A 80 3.05 -0.70 6.24
CA ALA A 80 2.12 -0.13 7.21
C ALA A 80 2.80 0.10 8.58
N GLU A 81 3.56 -0.89 9.06
CA GLU A 81 4.34 -0.77 10.29
C GLU A 81 5.36 0.37 10.23
N LYS A 82 6.17 0.44 9.16
CA LYS A 82 7.14 1.53 8.95
C LYS A 82 6.49 2.91 8.86
N ALA A 83 5.25 2.98 8.38
CA ALA A 83 4.48 4.22 8.29
C ALA A 83 3.75 4.59 9.59
N GLY A 84 3.67 3.68 10.56
CA GLY A 84 2.83 3.85 11.75
C GLY A 84 1.33 3.90 11.43
N LEU A 85 0.90 3.18 10.37
CA LEU A 85 -0.49 3.15 9.92
C LEU A 85 -1.31 2.22 10.83
N THR A 86 -2.38 2.73 11.42
CA THR A 86 -3.37 1.88 12.10
C THR A 86 -4.08 1.03 11.06
N LEU A 87 -4.03 -0.29 11.24
CA LEU A 87 -4.63 -1.26 10.35
C LEU A 87 -5.93 -1.82 10.94
N HIS A 88 -6.96 -1.86 10.10
CA HIS A 88 -8.21 -2.56 10.35
C HIS A 88 -8.14 -3.96 9.75
N GLU A 89 -8.66 -4.95 10.48
CA GLU A 89 -8.72 -6.34 10.01
C GLU A 89 -9.67 -6.49 8.82
N GLU A 90 -10.83 -5.84 8.90
CA GLU A 90 -11.85 -5.84 7.85
C GLU A 90 -12.14 -4.41 7.37
N PHE A 91 -12.55 -4.29 6.11
CA PHE A 91 -13.08 -3.04 5.58
C PHE A 91 -14.58 -2.97 5.87
N ASP A 92 -14.91 -2.81 7.15
CA ASP A 92 -16.27 -2.92 7.66
C ASP A 92 -17.13 -1.67 7.37
N GLY A 93 -18.40 -1.71 7.80
CA GLY A 93 -19.33 -0.61 7.55
C GLY A 93 -18.93 0.71 8.22
N GLU A 94 -18.29 0.68 9.38
CA GLU A 94 -17.87 1.89 10.10
C GLU A 94 -16.66 2.54 9.39
N PHE A 95 -15.65 1.73 9.06
CA PHE A 95 -14.48 2.19 8.35
C PHE A 95 -14.82 2.63 6.91
N ALA A 96 -15.66 1.87 6.21
CA ALA A 96 -16.13 2.21 4.87
C ALA A 96 -17.00 3.49 4.87
N ALA A 97 -17.79 3.74 5.92
CA ALA A 97 -18.63 4.94 6.01
C ALA A 97 -17.83 6.25 6.11
N ARG A 98 -16.54 6.19 6.48
CA ARG A 98 -15.66 7.36 6.49
C ARG A 98 -15.23 7.80 5.09
N VAL A 99 -15.29 6.90 4.11
CA VAL A 99 -14.90 7.21 2.73
C VAL A 99 -15.83 8.25 2.14
N ARG A 100 -15.25 9.34 1.65
CA ARG A 100 -15.94 10.39 0.92
C ARG A 100 -15.47 10.41 -0.53
N THR A 101 -16.34 9.99 -1.43
CA THR A 101 -16.19 10.17 -2.88
C THR A 101 -16.99 11.40 -3.31
N GLY A 102 -16.32 12.54 -3.43
CA GLY A 102 -16.91 13.80 -3.89
C GLY A 102 -17.00 13.89 -5.42
N PRO A 103 -17.60 14.98 -5.95
CA PRO A 103 -17.75 15.19 -7.39
C PRO A 103 -16.43 15.12 -8.18
N TYR A 104 -15.34 15.55 -7.55
CA TYR A 104 -14.00 15.47 -8.14
C TYR A 104 -13.55 14.01 -8.33
N GLU A 105 -13.67 13.19 -7.28
CA GLU A 105 -13.35 11.76 -7.32
C GLU A 105 -14.23 11.02 -8.32
N TRP A 106 -15.54 11.34 -8.34
CA TRP A 106 -16.48 10.80 -9.32
C TRP A 106 -16.07 11.12 -10.77
N THR A 107 -15.59 12.34 -11.02
CA THR A 107 -15.13 12.75 -12.36
C THR A 107 -13.89 11.97 -12.78
N ARG A 108 -12.99 11.66 -11.85
CA ARG A 108 -11.79 10.83 -12.13
C ARG A 108 -12.13 9.35 -12.30
N MET A 109 -13.12 8.84 -11.56
CA MET A 109 -13.63 7.48 -11.68
C MET A 109 -14.42 7.24 -12.96
N ALA A 110 -15.11 8.27 -13.45
CA ALA A 110 -15.81 8.22 -14.73
C ALA A 110 -14.87 8.13 -15.95
N GLY A 111 -13.54 8.18 -15.74
CA GLY A 111 -12.55 7.90 -16.77
C GLY A 111 -12.65 8.84 -17.96
N ILE A 112 -12.29 10.12 -17.79
CA ILE A 112 -12.09 11.10 -18.86
C ILE A 112 -13.14 11.07 -20.00
N GLN A 113 -14.09 12.00 -19.92
CA GLN A 113 -14.29 12.89 -21.07
C GLN A 113 -14.32 14.38 -20.68
N LEU A 114 -13.93 14.73 -19.45
CA LEU A 114 -13.82 16.11 -19.00
C LEU A 114 -12.49 16.25 -18.27
N GLY A 115 -11.50 16.83 -18.94
CA GLY A 115 -10.19 17.11 -18.37
C GLY A 115 -10.34 17.98 -17.12
N GLY A 116 -9.90 17.47 -15.98
CA GLY A 116 -9.90 18.21 -14.73
C GLY A 116 -8.76 19.22 -14.72
N HIS A 117 -9.08 20.48 -14.45
CA HIS A 117 -8.13 21.58 -14.23
C HIS A 117 -7.19 21.26 -13.05
N GLU A 118 -5.92 21.62 -13.20
CA GLU A 118 -4.89 21.53 -12.14
C GLU A 118 -5.20 22.57 -11.05
N ASN A 119 -5.40 22.14 -9.80
CA ASN A 119 -5.38 23.04 -8.64
C ASN A 119 -4.00 23.02 -8.00
#